data_AF-A0A0P6YP16-F1
#
_entry.id   AF-A0A0P6YP16-F1
#
_cell.length_a   1.000
_cell.length_b   1.000
_cell.length_c   1.000
_cell.angle_alpha   90.00
_cell.angle_beta   90.00
_cell.angle_gamma   90.00
#
_symmetry.space_group_name_H-M   'P 1'
#
loop_
_entity.id
_entity.type
_entity.pdbx_description
1 polymer ?
#
loop_
_entity_poly.entity_id
_entity_poly.type
_entity_poly.pdbx_seq_one_letter_code
_entity_poly.pdbx_strand_id
1 'polypeptide(L)' 'MDAMETSKKKEWRTGVQVFLGLAALTGLEYWAGVSEWPAFTLWAIAILKAALVVWFFMHIRRLTNPEEGGHA' A
#
# COMPACT_ATOMS: atom_id res chain seq x y z
N MET A 1 -24.42 20.62 2.20
CA MET A 1 -23.66 20.00 1.09
C MET A 1 -22.34 19.47 1.65
N ASP A 2 -22.37 18.61 2.68
CA ASP A 2 -21.22 18.41 3.58
C ASP A 2 -20.79 16.95 3.73
N ALA A 3 -21.58 15.99 3.22
CA ALA A 3 -21.26 14.56 3.36
C ALA A 3 -20.25 14.05 2.32
N MET A 4 -20.24 14.62 1.10
CA MET A 4 -19.49 14.09 -0.06
C MET A 4 -17.97 14.38 0.00
N GLU A 5 -17.53 15.42 0.70
CA GLU A 5 -16.11 15.80 0.86
C GLU A 5 -15.31 14.83 1.75
N THR A 6 -15.99 14.11 2.66
CA THR A 6 -15.33 13.30 3.68
C THR A 6 -14.86 11.93 3.15
N SER A 7 -15.61 11.33 2.21
CA SER A 7 -15.27 10.01 1.63
C SER A 7 -14.04 10.07 0.73
N LYS A 8 -13.95 11.05 -0.18
CA LYS A 8 -12.78 11.22 -1.07
C LYS A 8 -11.47 11.40 -0.30
N LYS A 9 -11.49 12.16 0.80
CA LYS A 9 -10.33 12.36 1.67
C LYS A 9 -9.87 11.06 2.34
N LYS A 10 -10.81 10.14 2.62
CA LYS A 10 -10.51 8.88 3.29
C LYS A 10 -9.77 7.92 2.38
N GLU A 11 -10.10 7.89 1.09
CA GLU A 11 -9.44 7.05 0.07
C GLU A 11 -8.02 7.51 -0.25
N TRP A 12 -7.82 8.84 -0.36
CA TRP A 12 -6.49 9.41 -0.60
C TRP A 12 -5.52 9.18 0.57
N ARG A 13 -5.96 9.41 1.81
CA ARG A 13 -5.14 9.12 3.02
C ARG A 13 -4.68 7.67 3.08
N THR A 14 -5.59 6.81 2.68
CA THR A 14 -5.50 5.36 2.64
C THR A 14 -4.42 4.93 1.64
N GLY A 15 -4.41 5.47 0.42
CA GLY A 15 -3.31 5.25 -0.54
C GLY A 15 -1.95 5.79 -0.04
N VAL A 16 -1.95 7.02 0.49
CA VAL A 16 -0.74 7.69 0.98
C VAL A 16 -0.10 6.98 2.18
N GLN A 17 -0.89 6.46 3.12
CA GLN A 17 -0.37 5.68 4.26
C GLN A 17 0.34 4.39 3.81
N VAL A 18 -0.20 3.69 2.82
CA VAL A 18 0.42 2.46 2.30
C VAL A 18 1.67 2.81 1.50
N PHE A 19 1.62 3.86 0.69
CA PHE A 19 2.80 4.36 -0.03
C PHE A 19 3.93 4.73 0.93
N LEU A 20 3.63 5.42 2.03
CA LEU A 20 4.59 5.71 3.10
C LEU A 20 5.14 4.43 3.73
N GLY A 21 4.30 3.43 4.01
CA GLY A 21 4.74 2.13 4.51
C GLY A 21 5.69 1.40 3.56
N LEU A 22 5.38 1.39 2.26
CA LEU A 22 6.23 0.80 1.21
C LEU A 22 7.55 1.57 1.04
N ALA A 23 7.50 2.90 1.09
CA ALA A 23 8.68 3.76 1.02
C ALA A 23 9.62 3.50 2.21
N ALA A 24 9.07 3.43 3.43
CA ALA A 24 9.84 3.09 4.62
C ALA A 24 10.46 1.69 4.53
N LEU A 25 9.68 0.69 4.10
CA LEU A 25 10.17 -0.69 3.92
C LEU A 25 11.30 -0.76 2.87
N THR A 26 11.20 0.04 1.80
CA THR A 26 12.23 0.13 0.76
C THR A 26 13.50 0.80 1.27
N GLY A 27 13.38 1.84 2.11
CA GLY A 27 14.54 2.45 2.76
C GLY A 27 15.26 1.46 3.69
N LEU A 28 14.50 0.66 4.42
CA LEU A 28 15.04 -0.39 5.28
C LEU A 28 15.76 -1.49 4.47
N GLU A 29 15.16 -1.91 3.35
CA GLU A 29 15.73 -2.87 2.41
C GLU A 29 17.06 -2.37 1.82
N TYR A 30 17.09 -1.09 1.41
CA TYR A 30 18.30 -0.46 0.90
C TYR A 30 19.41 -0.47 1.96
N TRP A 31 19.10 -0.11 3.19
CA TRP A 31 20.07 -0.11 4.28
C TRP A 31 20.57 -1.52 4.62
N ALA A 32 19.68 -2.52 4.64
CA ALA A 32 20.04 -3.92 4.82
C ALA A 32 20.94 -4.43 3.68
N GLY A 33 20.65 -4.04 2.44
CA GLY A 33 21.47 -4.38 1.26
C GLY A 33 22.86 -3.73 1.30
N VAL A 34 22.96 -2.45 1.69
CA VAL A 34 24.24 -1.75 1.88
C VAL A 34 25.05 -2.37 3.02
N SER A 35 24.40 -2.91 4.04
CA SER A 35 25.04 -3.59 5.17
C SER A 35 25.42 -5.05 4.86
N GLU A 36 25.37 -5.48 3.60
CA GLU A 36 25.69 -6.84 3.14
C GLU A 36 24.90 -7.95 3.86
N TRP A 37 23.64 -7.68 4.19
CA TRP A 37 22.80 -8.68 4.82
C TRP A 37 22.59 -9.89 3.90
N PRO A 38 22.32 -11.08 4.47
CA PRO A 38 22.08 -12.29 3.70
C PRO A 38 20.97 -12.08 2.67
N ALA A 39 21.16 -12.59 1.45
CA ALA A 39 20.19 -12.48 0.35
C ALA A 39 18.79 -12.99 0.72
N PHE A 40 18.71 -13.95 1.65
CA PHE A 40 17.44 -14.43 2.21
C PHE A 40 16.62 -13.32 2.87
N THR A 41 17.26 -12.40 3.60
CA THR A 41 16.55 -11.30 4.27
C THR A 41 15.96 -10.31 3.27
N LEU A 42 16.69 -10.02 2.19
CA LEU A 42 16.18 -9.18 1.10
C LEU A 42 14.99 -9.84 0.38
N TRP A 43 15.05 -11.15 0.19
CA TRP A 43 13.95 -11.94 -0.36
C TRP A 43 12.69 -11.90 0.53
N ALA A 44 12.86 -12.00 1.85
CA ALA A 44 11.76 -11.88 2.80
C ALA A 44 11.10 -10.49 2.72
N ILE A 45 11.88 -9.42 2.64
CA ILE A 45 11.36 -8.05 2.52
C ILE A 45 10.65 -7.86 1.17
N ALA A 46 11.20 -8.41 0.07
CA ALA A 46 10.57 -8.37 -1.25
C ALA A 46 9.22 -9.08 -1.27
N ILE A 47 9.10 -10.25 -0.63
CA ILE A 47 7.82 -10.97 -0.47
C ILE A 47 6.84 -10.14 0.35
N LEU A 48 7.29 -9.56 1.47
CA LEU A 48 6.44 -8.74 2.33
C LEU A 48 5.88 -7.54 1.56
N LYS A 49 6.72 -6.90 0.75
CA LYS A 49 6.35 -5.77 -0.14
C LYS A 49 5.32 -6.21 -1.18
N ALA A 50 5.54 -7.35 -1.84
CA ALA A 50 4.60 -7.89 -2.83
C ALA A 50 3.24 -8.22 -2.19
N ALA A 51 3.23 -8.85 -1.01
CA ALA A 51 2.00 -9.13 -0.27
C ALA A 51 1.26 -7.84 0.12
N LEU A 52 1.98 -6.82 0.59
CA LEU A 52 1.41 -5.54 0.96
C LEU A 52 0.76 -4.83 -0.25
N VAL A 53 1.44 -4.85 -1.40
CA VAL A 53 0.94 -4.28 -2.66
C VAL A 53 -0.30 -5.03 -3.13
N VAL A 54 -0.27 -6.36 -3.17
CA VAL A 54 -1.43 -7.16 -3.62
C VAL A 54 -2.64 -6.91 -2.72
N TRP A 55 -2.42 -6.89 -1.40
CA TRP A 55 -3.48 -6.70 -0.42
C TRP A 55 -4.08 -5.28 -0.51
N PHE A 56 -3.24 -4.23 -0.51
CA PHE A 56 -3.74 -2.85 -0.46
C PHE A 56 -4.07 -2.21 -1.80
N PHE A 57 -3.33 -2.53 -2.87
CA PHE A 57 -3.51 -1.94 -4.20
C PHE A 57 -4.31 -2.81 -5.15
N MET A 58 -4.19 -4.15 -5.10
CA MET A 58 -4.86 -5.02 -6.09
C MET A 58 -6.19 -5.64 -5.66
N HIS A 59 -6.44 -5.93 -4.37
CA HIS A 59 -7.61 -6.76 -4.04
C HIS A 59 -8.50 -6.37 -2.86
N ILE A 60 -8.09 -5.51 -1.91
CA ILE A 60 -8.95 -5.23 -0.74
C ILE A 60 -9.71 -3.90 -0.87
N ARG A 61 -9.11 -2.85 -1.43
CA ARG A 61 -9.74 -1.52 -1.52
C ARG A 61 -10.72 -1.33 -2.66
N ARG A 62 -10.50 -2.02 -3.78
CA ARG A 62 -11.48 -2.09 -4.88
C ARG A 62 -12.82 -2.60 -4.33
N LEU A 63 -12.80 -3.63 -3.49
CA LEU A 63 -14.02 -4.28 -3.02
C LEU A 63 -14.74 -3.50 -1.91
N THR A 64 -14.09 -2.52 -1.27
CA THR A 64 -14.70 -1.68 -0.23
C THR A 64 -15.36 -0.41 -0.77
N ASN A 65 -15.22 -0.10 -2.07
CA ASN A 65 -16.05 0.88 -2.78
C ASN A 65 -16.86 0.22 -3.91
N PRO A 66 -17.95 -0.50 -3.59
CA PRO A 66 -18.95 -0.88 -4.58
C PRO A 66 -19.87 0.28 -5.03
N GLU A 67 -19.69 1.51 -4.55
CA GLU A 67 -20.62 2.64 -4.77
C GLU A 67 -20.28 3.60 -5.94
N GLU A 68 -19.34 3.26 -6.82
CA GLU A 68 -19.07 4.07 -8.04
C GLU A 68 -19.03 3.24 -9.33
N GLY A 69 -19.84 2.16 -9.35
CA GLY A 69 -20.17 1.38 -10.55
C GLY A 69 -21.65 1.36 -10.91
N GLY A 70 -22.49 2.10 -10.17
CA GLY A 70 -23.93 2.20 -10.40
C GLY A 70 -24.28 3.28 -11.42
N HIS A 71 -24.01 3.03 -12.70
CA HIS A 71 -24.63 3.81 -13.77
C HIS A 71 -25.99 3.18 -14.12
N ALA A 72 -27.05 3.88 -13.66
CA ALA A 72 -28.44 3.96 -14.15
C ALA A 72 -29.19 2.70 -14.59
#